data_AF-A0A523I4U4-F1
#
_entry.id   AF-A0A523I4U4-F1
#
_cell.length_a   1.000
_cell.length_b   1.000
_cell.length_c   1.000
_cell.angle_alpha   90.00
_cell.angle_beta   90.00
_cell.angle_gamma   90.00
#
_symmetry.space_group_name_H-M   'P 1'
#
loop_
_entity.id
_entity.type
_entity.pdbx_description
1 polymer ?
#
loop_
_entity_poly.entity_id
_entity_poly.type
_entity_poly.pdbx_seq_one_letter_code
_entity_poly.pdbx_strand_id
1 'polypeptide(L)'
;MDTCRHCFVGLLVTPKRFKIAVGGRGGSKSIAFADAFLKYCDDGERLCCAREFQNSIDDSVHSLLKSRIYDLQGPDPSKHSLFSSAQKINSRNGGEIFYRGLARNTDAIRSMFGVNRIWIEEAQTLSQATIDVLLPTIRESGSEIWFSLNRSRCGR
;
A
#
# COMPACT_ATOMS: atom_id res chain seq x y z
N MET A 1 17.03 -1.28 17.63
CA MET A 1 16.31 -2.41 17.00
C MET A 1 16.16 -2.10 15.50
N ASP A 2 17.29 -2.05 14.76
CA ASP A 2 17.36 -1.26 13.51
C ASP A 2 17.75 -2.05 12.26
N THR A 3 17.87 -3.38 12.36
CA THR A 3 18.34 -4.23 11.25
C THR A 3 17.29 -4.51 10.18
N CYS A 4 15.99 -4.31 10.44
CA CYS A 4 14.94 -4.63 9.45
C CYS A 4 14.62 -3.49 8.47
N ARG A 5 14.91 -2.22 8.81
CA ARG A 5 14.61 -1.06 7.93
C ARG A 5 15.57 -0.95 6.76
N HIS A 6 16.86 -1.23 6.97
CA HIS A 6 17.88 -1.07 5.93
C HIS A 6 17.72 -2.03 4.75
N CYS A 7 17.19 -3.23 4.98
CA CYS A 7 17.04 -4.24 3.93
C CYS A 7 16.05 -3.84 2.82
N PHE A 8 15.12 -2.93 3.10
CA PHE A 8 14.08 -2.54 2.14
C PHE A 8 14.34 -1.19 1.46
N VAL A 9 15.25 -0.34 1.97
CA VAL A 9 15.45 1.01 1.43
C VAL A 9 15.67 1.00 -0.08
N GLY A 10 16.55 0.14 -0.58
CA GLY A 10 16.81 0.02 -2.03
C GLY A 10 15.55 -0.34 -2.84
N LEU A 11 14.71 -1.24 -2.33
CA LEU A 11 13.44 -1.62 -2.96
C LEU A 11 12.44 -0.44 -2.99
N LEU A 12 12.35 0.31 -1.89
CA LEU A 12 11.35 1.38 -1.72
C LEU A 12 11.68 2.61 -2.57
N VAL A 13 12.97 3.00 -2.62
CA VAL A 13 13.41 4.28 -3.22
C VAL A 13 13.77 4.17 -4.69
N THR A 14 14.16 2.98 -5.18
CA THR A 14 14.52 2.82 -6.59
C THR A 14 13.25 2.82 -7.44
N PRO A 15 13.10 3.73 -8.43
CA PRO A 15 11.92 3.74 -9.30
C PRO A 15 11.85 2.46 -10.11
N LYS A 16 10.80 1.66 -9.87
CA LYS A 16 10.56 0.39 -10.56
C LYS A 16 9.07 0.15 -10.67
N ARG A 17 8.65 -0.14 -11.90
CA ARG A 17 7.25 -0.46 -12.23
C ARG A 17 6.65 -1.52 -11.30
N PHE A 18 7.41 -2.56 -11.00
CA PHE A 18 7.03 -3.64 -10.12
C PHE A 18 8.01 -3.73 -8.95
N LYS A 19 7.48 -3.72 -7.72
CA LYS A 19 8.25 -3.92 -6.50
C LYS A 19 7.66 -5.09 -5.73
N ILE A 20 8.47 -6.10 -5.43
CA ILE A 20 7.99 -7.34 -4.82
C ILE A 20 8.79 -7.60 -3.54
N ALA A 21 8.09 -7.71 -2.41
CA ALA A 21 8.66 -8.06 -1.11
C ALA A 21 8.09 -9.40 -0.62
N VAL A 22 8.92 -10.44 -0.55
CA VAL A 22 8.54 -11.78 -0.10
C VAL A 22 9.20 -12.08 1.25
N GLY A 23 8.44 -12.55 2.25
CA GLY A 23 9.04 -12.91 3.54
C GLY A 23 8.13 -13.71 4.46
N GLY A 24 8.69 -14.17 5.57
CA GLY A 24 7.96 -14.88 6.63
C GLY A 24 7.09 -13.95 7.48
N ARG A 25 6.58 -14.50 8.59
CA ARG A 25 5.84 -13.76 9.62
C ARG A 25 6.79 -12.81 10.35
N GLY A 26 6.39 -11.56 10.47
CA GLY A 26 7.20 -10.45 10.95
C GLY A 26 6.85 -9.23 10.10
N GLY A 27 6.07 -8.31 10.66
CA GLY A 27 5.44 -7.19 9.95
C GLY A 27 6.39 -6.16 9.33
N SER A 28 7.69 -6.43 9.25
CA SER A 28 8.71 -5.51 8.73
C SER A 28 8.43 -5.06 7.30
N LYS A 29 7.91 -5.96 6.45
CA LYS A 29 7.52 -5.63 5.06
C LYS A 29 6.38 -4.61 5.04
N SER A 30 5.30 -4.91 5.75
CA SER A 30 4.11 -4.04 5.77
C SER A 30 4.40 -2.71 6.44
N ILE A 31 5.23 -2.68 7.50
CA ILE A 31 5.70 -1.43 8.13
C ILE A 31 6.52 -0.60 7.12
N ALA A 32 7.47 -1.22 6.42
CA ALA A 32 8.31 -0.52 5.45
C ALA A 32 7.50 0.07 4.30
N PHE A 33 6.51 -0.67 3.79
CA PHE A 33 5.62 -0.21 2.73
C PHE A 33 4.67 0.87 3.24
N ALA A 34 4.13 0.72 4.45
CA ALA A 34 3.28 1.73 5.09
C ALA A 34 4.03 3.06 5.30
N ASP A 35 5.24 3.03 5.86
CA ASP A 35 6.08 4.22 6.05
C ASP A 35 6.35 4.92 4.70
N ALA A 36 6.65 4.14 3.64
CA ALA A 36 6.84 4.70 2.30
C ALA A 36 5.57 5.31 1.71
N PHE A 37 4.43 4.63 1.83
CA PHE A 37 3.14 5.13 1.33
C PHE A 37 2.70 6.41 2.04
N LEU A 38 2.92 6.50 3.36
CA LEU A 38 2.66 7.74 4.09
C LEU A 38 3.54 8.89 3.61
N LYS A 39 4.83 8.64 3.33
CA LYS A 39 5.72 9.65 2.76
C LYS A 39 5.26 10.11 1.38
N TYR A 40 4.95 9.20 0.46
CA TYR A 40 4.46 9.56 -0.88
C TYR A 40 3.10 10.27 -0.83
N CYS A 41 2.21 9.87 0.09
CA CYS A 41 0.96 10.60 0.35
C CYS A 41 1.27 12.03 0.78
N ASP A 42 2.26 12.20 1.65
CA ASP A 42 2.67 13.53 2.09
C ASP A 42 3.36 14.35 1.00
N ASP A 43 3.91 13.71 -0.03
CA ASP A 43 4.44 14.36 -1.23
C ASP A 43 3.35 14.73 -2.26
N GLY A 44 2.08 14.50 -1.93
CA GLY A 44 0.94 14.86 -2.79
C GLY A 44 0.47 13.72 -3.71
N GLU A 45 0.97 12.50 -3.55
CA GLU A 45 0.60 11.38 -4.42
C GLU A 45 -0.76 10.77 -4.05
N ARG A 46 -1.45 10.25 -5.07
CA ARG A 46 -2.67 9.45 -4.94
C ARG A 46 -2.31 7.96 -4.98
N LEU A 47 -2.62 7.28 -3.88
CA LEU A 47 -2.14 5.93 -3.59
C LEU A 47 -3.31 5.00 -3.27
N CYS A 48 -3.19 3.74 -3.67
CA CYS A 48 -4.18 2.70 -3.39
C CYS A 48 -3.56 1.57 -2.58
N CYS A 49 -4.22 1.14 -1.50
CA CYS A 49 -3.92 -0.11 -0.82
C CYS A 49 -5.00 -1.14 -1.14
N ALA A 50 -4.61 -2.33 -1.59
CA ALA A 50 -5.55 -3.34 -2.06
C ALA A 50 -5.20 -4.75 -1.58
N ARG A 51 -6.19 -5.66 -1.59
CA ARG A 51 -6.02 -7.12 -1.47
C ARG A 51 -7.08 -7.81 -2.32
N GLU A 52 -6.87 -9.09 -2.64
CA GLU A 52 -7.82 -9.86 -3.45
C GLU A 52 -9.21 -9.89 -2.80
N PHE A 53 -9.32 -10.49 -1.60
CA PHE A 53 -10.59 -10.62 -0.90
C PHE A 53 -10.69 -9.62 0.26
N GLN A 54 -11.70 -8.74 0.19
CA GLN A 54 -11.94 -7.69 1.20
C GLN A 54 -12.95 -8.14 2.24
N ASN A 55 -12.56 -8.96 3.21
CA ASN A 55 -13.42 -9.20 4.38
C ASN A 55 -13.10 -8.24 5.55
N SER A 56 -11.86 -7.72 5.65
CA SER A 56 -11.40 -6.85 6.74
C SER A 56 -10.17 -5.96 6.38
N ILE A 57 -9.95 -5.67 5.09
CA ILE A 57 -8.79 -4.86 4.62
C ILE A 57 -8.80 -3.45 5.22
N ASP A 58 -10.01 -2.86 5.29
CA ASP A 58 -10.22 -1.54 5.87
C ASP A 58 -9.87 -1.48 7.35
N ASP A 59 -9.78 -2.63 8.04
CA ASP A 59 -9.35 -2.65 9.44
C ASP A 59 -7.85 -2.89 9.56
N SER A 60 -7.24 -3.83 8.83
CA SER A 60 -5.84 -4.22 9.07
C SER A 60 -4.79 -3.23 8.55
N VAL A 61 -4.82 -2.89 7.24
CA VAL A 61 -3.83 -1.98 6.63
C VAL A 61 -4.07 -0.54 7.07
N HIS A 62 -5.33 -0.16 7.20
CA HIS A 62 -5.70 1.15 7.70
C HIS A 62 -5.29 1.35 9.17
N SER A 63 -5.51 0.35 10.04
CA SER A 63 -5.02 0.42 11.43
C SER A 63 -3.51 0.48 11.50
N LEU A 64 -2.81 -0.27 10.64
CA LEU A 64 -1.35 -0.16 10.50
C LEU A 64 -0.97 1.29 10.15
N LEU A 65 -1.52 1.84 9.07
CA LEU A 65 -1.22 3.21 8.64
C LEU A 65 -1.56 4.25 9.71
N LYS A 66 -2.68 4.13 10.42
CA LYS A 66 -3.04 4.98 11.57
C LYS A 66 -1.99 4.93 12.68
N SER A 67 -1.56 3.73 13.06
CA SER A 67 -0.48 3.55 14.05
C SER A 67 0.80 4.22 13.58
N ARG A 68 1.17 4.06 12.29
CA ARG A 68 2.38 4.67 11.73
C ARG A 68 2.28 6.19 11.68
N ILE A 69 1.12 6.76 11.34
CA ILE A 69 0.85 8.20 11.40
C ILE A 69 1.10 8.75 12.81
N TYR A 70 0.58 8.07 13.84
CA TYR A 70 0.80 8.46 15.23
C TYR A 70 2.29 8.43 15.60
N ASP A 71 3.00 7.36 15.20
CA ASP A 71 4.44 7.21 15.47
C ASP A 71 5.31 8.25 14.73
N LEU A 72 4.89 8.69 13.54
CA LEU A 72 5.68 9.58 12.66
C LEU A 72 5.44 11.06 12.94
N GLN A 73 4.22 11.47 13.27
CA GLN A 73 3.87 12.90 13.42
C GLN A 73 4.06 13.45 14.83
N GLY A 74 4.23 12.58 15.83
CA GLY A 74 4.43 13.00 17.21
C GLY A 74 3.22 13.68 17.85
N PRO A 75 3.38 14.25 19.06
CA PRO A 75 2.25 14.66 19.90
C PRO A 75 1.64 16.02 19.55
N ASP A 76 2.31 16.86 18.75
CA ASP A 76 1.89 18.24 18.44
C ASP A 76 1.00 18.27 17.18
N PRO A 77 -0.33 18.42 17.30
CA PRO A 77 -1.24 18.31 16.15
C PRO A 77 -1.10 19.45 15.15
N SER A 78 -0.52 20.59 15.57
CA SER A 78 -0.33 21.74 14.68
C SER A 78 0.65 21.46 13.53
N LYS A 79 1.53 20.47 13.73
CA LYS A 79 2.55 20.03 12.77
C LYS A 79 2.10 18.85 11.93
N HIS A 80 0.90 18.32 12.14
CA HIS A 80 0.40 17.18 11.40
C HIS A 80 0.11 17.58 9.94
N SER A 81 0.66 16.80 9.03
CA SER A 81 0.43 16.86 7.59
C SER A 81 -0.49 15.74 7.11
N LEU A 82 -0.57 14.61 7.81
CA LEU A 82 -1.38 13.44 7.47
C LEU A 82 -2.60 13.30 8.40
N PHE A 83 -3.76 13.00 7.83
CA PHE A 83 -5.04 12.89 8.52
C PHE A 83 -5.79 11.63 8.10
N SER A 84 -6.11 10.76 9.06
CA SER A 84 -6.91 9.55 8.81
C SER A 84 -8.41 9.83 9.02
N SER A 85 -9.25 9.42 8.07
CA SER A 85 -10.70 9.28 8.25
C SER A 85 -11.07 7.79 8.37
N ALA A 86 -12.36 7.45 8.38
CA ALA A 86 -12.81 6.05 8.46
C ALA A 86 -12.42 5.19 7.25
N GLN A 87 -12.21 5.80 6.07
CA GLN A 87 -12.02 5.06 4.81
C GLN A 87 -10.83 5.53 3.96
N LYS A 88 -10.09 6.56 4.42
CA LYS A 88 -8.93 7.09 3.70
C LYS A 88 -7.96 7.80 4.61
N ILE A 89 -6.77 8.07 4.09
CA ILE A 89 -5.80 9.01 4.65
C ILE A 89 -5.62 10.13 3.65
N ASN A 90 -5.52 11.37 4.12
CA ASN A 90 -5.28 12.56 3.30
C ASN A 90 -4.05 13.28 3.83
N SER A 91 -3.30 13.94 2.96
CA SER A 91 -2.27 14.89 3.34
C SER A 91 -2.74 16.33 3.14
N ARG A 92 -2.24 17.26 3.97
CA ARG A 92 -2.33 18.71 3.77
C ARG A 92 -1.74 19.13 2.41
N ASN A 93 -0.80 18.35 1.89
CA ASN A 93 -0.14 18.60 0.60
C ASN A 93 -0.91 18.02 -0.60
N GLY A 94 -2.14 17.53 -0.38
CA GLY A 94 -3.07 17.11 -1.44
C GLY A 94 -3.04 15.63 -1.80
N GLY A 95 -2.15 14.84 -1.21
CA GLY A 95 -2.10 13.40 -1.45
C GLY A 95 -3.16 12.63 -0.68
N GLU A 96 -3.41 11.40 -1.10
CA GLU A 96 -4.40 10.53 -0.45
C GLU A 96 -4.08 9.04 -0.59
N ILE A 97 -4.45 8.27 0.43
CA ILE A 97 -4.42 6.80 0.42
C ILE A 97 -5.86 6.31 0.59
N PHE A 98 -6.31 5.46 -0.34
CA PHE A 98 -7.63 4.82 -0.28
C PHE A 98 -7.51 3.29 -0.44
N TYR A 99 -8.56 2.57 -0.04
CA TYR A 99 -8.56 1.11 0.05
C TYR A 99 -9.48 0.45 -0.99
N ARG A 100 -9.08 -0.71 -1.53
CA ARG A 100 -9.87 -1.49 -2.51
C ARG A 100 -9.74 -3.01 -2.33
N GLY A 101 -10.86 -3.70 -2.45
CA GLY A 101 -10.92 -5.15 -2.63
C GLY A 101 -11.04 -5.50 -4.10
N LEU A 102 -10.14 -6.35 -4.60
CA LEU A 102 -10.02 -6.59 -6.04
C LEU A 102 -11.04 -7.61 -6.57
N ALA A 103 -11.33 -8.68 -5.81
CA ALA A 103 -12.18 -9.79 -6.27
C ALA A 103 -13.69 -9.48 -6.27
N ARG A 104 -14.14 -8.48 -5.52
CA ARG A 104 -15.58 -8.19 -5.37
C ARG A 104 -16.15 -7.38 -6.53
N ASN A 105 -15.34 -6.54 -7.17
CA ASN A 105 -15.81 -5.61 -8.18
C ASN A 105 -14.67 -5.27 -9.17
N THR A 106 -14.62 -6.00 -10.28
CA THR A 106 -13.66 -5.76 -11.35
C THR A 106 -13.84 -4.39 -12.02
N ASP A 107 -15.06 -3.83 -12.01
CA ASP A 107 -15.32 -2.47 -12.51
C ASP A 107 -14.73 -1.40 -11.58
N ALA A 108 -14.65 -1.68 -10.27
CA ALA A 108 -13.95 -0.80 -9.33
C ALA A 108 -12.44 -0.74 -9.61
N ILE A 109 -11.85 -1.80 -10.18
CA ILE A 109 -10.46 -1.77 -10.65
C ILE A 109 -10.38 -0.87 -11.88
N ARG A 110 -11.21 -1.11 -12.90
CA ARG A 110 -11.19 -0.36 -14.17
C ARG A 110 -11.41 1.15 -14.02
N SER A 111 -12.10 1.57 -12.96
CA SER A 111 -12.38 2.98 -12.66
C SER A 111 -11.28 3.68 -11.85
N MET A 112 -10.18 3.00 -11.51
CA MET A 112 -9.04 3.63 -10.85
C MET A 112 -8.24 4.48 -11.84
N PHE A 113 -8.39 5.80 -11.75
CA PHE A 113 -7.62 6.77 -12.53
C PHE A 113 -6.72 7.62 -11.62
N GLY A 114 -5.59 8.08 -12.16
CA GLY A 114 -4.66 8.98 -11.46
C GLY A 114 -4.00 8.35 -10.24
N VAL A 115 -3.87 7.03 -10.19
CA VAL A 115 -3.17 6.33 -9.10
C VAL A 115 -1.67 6.30 -9.41
N ASN A 116 -0.88 6.99 -8.59
CA ASN A 116 0.57 6.98 -8.69
C ASN A 116 1.13 5.62 -8.27
N ARG A 117 0.64 5.04 -7.15
CA ARG A 117 1.12 3.74 -6.68
C ARG A 117 -0.01 2.91 -6.09
N ILE A 118 0.03 1.61 -6.36
CA ILE A 118 -0.82 0.64 -5.69
C ILE A 118 0.02 -0.35 -4.90
N TRP A 119 -0.36 -0.61 -3.66
CA TRP A 119 0.20 -1.66 -2.81
C TRP A 119 -0.82 -2.76 -2.60
N ILE A 120 -0.48 -3.94 -3.06
CA ILE A 120 -1.26 -5.15 -2.90
C ILE A 120 -0.68 -5.96 -1.74
N GLU A 121 -1.43 -6.01 -0.64
CA GLU A 121 -1.14 -6.88 0.49
C GLU A 121 -1.60 -8.31 0.24
N GLU A 122 -0.82 -9.27 0.76
CA GLU A 122 -1.05 -10.70 0.55
C GLU A 122 -1.22 -11.08 -0.93
N ALA A 123 -0.35 -10.52 -1.77
CA ALA A 123 -0.44 -10.65 -3.22
C ALA A 123 -0.35 -12.10 -3.73
N GLN A 124 0.13 -13.06 -2.93
CA GLN A 124 0.05 -14.49 -3.25
C GLN A 124 -1.39 -15.01 -3.41
N THR A 125 -2.40 -14.22 -2.99
CA THR A 125 -3.82 -14.56 -3.11
C THR A 125 -4.49 -14.03 -4.38
N LEU A 126 -3.79 -13.21 -5.19
CA LEU A 126 -4.34 -12.65 -6.41
C LEU A 126 -4.76 -13.74 -7.40
N SER A 127 -5.94 -13.59 -8.00
CA SER A 127 -6.34 -14.39 -9.14
C SER A 127 -5.74 -13.84 -10.45
N GLN A 128 -5.58 -14.70 -11.45
CA GLN A 128 -5.14 -14.27 -12.78
C GLN A 128 -6.09 -13.23 -13.39
N ALA A 129 -7.40 -13.41 -13.20
CA ALA A 129 -8.42 -12.47 -13.67
C ALA A 129 -8.23 -11.06 -13.07
N THR A 130 -7.89 -10.96 -11.78
CA THR A 130 -7.56 -9.68 -11.15
C THR A 130 -6.31 -9.06 -11.77
N ILE A 131 -5.26 -9.85 -11.98
CA ILE A 131 -3.99 -9.38 -12.57
C ILE A 131 -4.24 -8.82 -13.97
N ASP A 132 -5.01 -9.54 -14.79
CA ASP A 132 -5.30 -9.18 -16.18
C ASP A 132 -6.07 -7.84 -16.30
N VAL A 133 -6.86 -7.49 -15.29
CA VAL A 133 -7.58 -6.20 -15.23
C VAL A 133 -6.72 -5.11 -14.58
N LEU A 134 -5.98 -5.44 -13.52
CA LEU A 134 -5.24 -4.47 -12.72
C LEU A 134 -4.05 -3.86 -13.48
N LEU A 135 -3.22 -4.70 -14.09
CA LEU A 135 -2.00 -4.26 -14.77
C LEU A 135 -2.24 -3.22 -15.88
N PRO A 136 -3.22 -3.39 -16.78
CA PRO A 136 -3.51 -2.39 -17.80
C PRO A 136 -4.24 -1.15 -17.25
N THR A 137 -4.90 -1.25 -16.10
CA THR A 137 -5.59 -0.12 -15.46
C THR A 137 -4.58 0.90 -14.92
N ILE A 138 -3.59 0.45 -14.16
CA ILE A 138 -2.61 1.34 -13.50
C ILE A 138 -1.53 1.74 -14.49
N ARG A 139 -1.84 2.44 -15.58
CA ARG A 139 -0.92 2.62 -16.72
C ARG A 139 -0.18 3.96 -16.78
N GLU A 140 -0.41 4.84 -15.82
CA GLU A 140 0.17 6.19 -15.82
C GLU A 140 1.70 6.14 -15.83
N SER A 141 2.33 7.11 -16.51
CA SER A 141 3.79 7.20 -16.55
C SER A 141 4.35 7.36 -15.13
N GLY A 142 5.36 6.55 -14.78
CA GLY A 142 5.94 6.54 -13.43
C GLY A 142 5.09 5.86 -12.35
N SER A 143 3.93 5.29 -12.71
CA SER A 143 3.12 4.56 -11.74
C SER A 143 3.73 3.21 -11.37
N GLU A 144 3.58 2.83 -10.10
CA GLU A 144 4.21 1.64 -9.53
C GLU A 144 3.19 0.68 -8.91
N ILE A 145 3.48 -0.62 -9.01
CA ILE A 145 2.69 -1.70 -8.44
C ILE A 145 3.57 -2.47 -7.45
N TRP A 146 3.18 -2.42 -6.19
CA TRP A 146 3.94 -2.93 -5.05
C TRP A 146 3.22 -4.16 -4.52
N PHE A 147 3.91 -5.28 -4.42
CA PHE A 147 3.39 -6.54 -3.93
C PHE A 147 4.11 -6.94 -2.65
N SER A 148 3.36 -7.21 -1.60
CA SER A 148 3.87 -7.87 -0.40
C SER A 148 3.29 -9.28 -0.30
N LEU A 149 4.18 -10.25 -0.14
CA LEU A 149 3.84 -11.66 -0.13
C LEU A 149 4.28 -12.33 1.17
N ASN A 150 3.40 -13.17 1.71
CA ASN A 150 3.74 -14.07 2.80
C ASN A 150 4.21 -15.41 2.22
N ARG A 151 5.27 -15.98 2.81
CA ARG A 151 5.63 -17.38 2.56
C ARG A 151 4.59 -18.29 3.21
N SER A 152 3.47 -18.53 2.55
CA SER A 152 2.70 -19.75 2.82
C SER A 152 3.56 -20.93 2.39
N ARG A 153 3.61 -21.99 3.21
CA ARG A 153 4.17 -23.26 2.74
C ARG A 153 3.39 -23.64 1.49
N CYS A 154 4.09 -23.96 0.41
CA CYS A 154 3.52 -24.74 -0.68
C CYS A 154 2.92 -25.99 -0.01
N GLY A 155 1.60 -26.12 -0.03
CA GLY A 155 0.95 -27.37 0.30
C GLY A 155 1.50 -28.42 -0.66
N ARG A 156 1.94 -29.54 -0.10
CA ARG A 156 2.17 -30.78 -0.85
C ARG A 156 0.84 -31.28 -1.40
#